data_AF-J9AVV4-F1
#
_entry.id   AF-J9AVV4-F1
#
_cell.length_a   1.000
_cell.length_b   1.000
_cell.length_c   1.000
_cell.angle_alpha   90.00
_cell.angle_beta   90.00
_cell.angle_gamma   90.00
#
_symmetry.space_group_name_H-M   'P 1'
#
loop_
_entity.id
_entity.type
_entity.pdbx_description
1 polymer ?
#
loop_
_entity_poly.entity_id
_entity_poly.type
_entity_poly.pdbx_seq_one_letter_code
_entity_poly.pdbx_strand_id
1 'polypeptide(L)'
;MEIIKKLKCIPMNPDEVQAFVSTFYMVSDQIRLVLPDLCVAVMKLLAEELDRNPAASDELRPSAKAIILYVAMIPYRFPSQISTQILHLSTIFE
;
A
#
# COMPACT_ATOMS: atom_id res chain seq x y z
N MET A 1 -10.09 -1.16 -8.27
CA MET A 1 -9.84 -1.46 -6.85
C MET A 1 -10.39 -2.80 -6.35
N GLU A 2 -11.51 -3.32 -6.88
CA GLU A 2 -12.15 -4.56 -6.39
C GLU A 2 -11.26 -5.80 -6.34
N ILE A 3 -10.41 -6.03 -7.35
CA ILE A 3 -9.51 -7.19 -7.39
C ILE A 3 -8.46 -7.12 -6.26
N ILE A 4 -7.87 -5.95 -6.05
CA ILE A 4 -6.86 -5.72 -5.00
C ILE A 4 -7.43 -6.02 -3.61
N LYS A 5 -8.66 -5.56 -3.33
CA LYS A 5 -9.36 -5.84 -2.07
C LYS A 5 -9.59 -7.33 -1.83
N LYS A 6 -9.81 -8.11 -2.90
CA LYS A 6 -10.01 -9.57 -2.82
C LYS A 6 -8.71 -10.35 -2.69
N LEU A 7 -7.61 -9.86 -3.27
CA LEU A 7 -6.31 -10.50 -3.19
C LEU A 7 -5.75 -10.54 -1.77
N LYS A 8 -6.09 -9.55 -0.92
CA LYS A 8 -5.66 -9.47 0.49
C LYS A 8 -4.15 -9.68 0.66
N CYS A 9 -3.36 -9.12 -0.25
CA CYS A 9 -1.90 -9.18 -0.21
C CYS A 9 -1.26 -7.99 0.52
N ILE A 10 -1.98 -6.87 0.59
CA ILE A 10 -1.58 -5.64 1.30
C ILE A 10 -2.79 -5.11 2.10
N PRO A 11 -2.57 -4.42 3.22
CA PRO A 11 -3.65 -3.85 4.00
C PRO A 11 -4.26 -2.65 3.26
N MET A 12 -5.60 -2.57 3.28
CA MET A 12 -6.37 -1.47 2.70
C MET A 12 -7.04 -0.59 3.77
N ASN A 13 -6.94 -1.00 5.03
CA ASN A 13 -7.42 -0.28 6.20
C ASN A 13 -6.27 -0.21 7.24
N PRO A 14 -6.02 0.96 7.87
CA PRO A 14 -5.01 1.10 8.92
C PRO A 14 -5.13 0.08 10.06
N ASP A 15 -6.34 -0.34 10.42
CA ASP A 15 -6.59 -1.29 11.51
C ASP A 15 -6.08 -2.70 11.20
N GLU A 16 -5.93 -3.03 9.91
CA GLU A 16 -5.44 -4.34 9.45
C GLU A 16 -3.91 -4.42 9.39
N VAL A 17 -3.20 -3.28 9.48
CA VAL A 17 -1.75 -3.22 9.23
C VAL A 17 -0.98 -4.18 10.12
N GLN A 18 -1.29 -4.22 11.43
CA GLN A 18 -0.60 -5.11 12.36
C GLN A 18 -0.80 -6.59 12.03
N ALA A 19 -2.01 -6.97 11.62
CA ALA A 19 -2.29 -8.33 11.20
C ALA A 19 -1.44 -8.71 9.97
N PHE A 20 -1.39 -7.83 8.95
CA PHE A 20 -0.58 -8.06 7.76
C PHE A 20 0.93 -8.16 8.08
N VAL A 21 1.45 -7.26 8.93
CA VAL A 21 2.86 -7.30 9.38
C VAL A 21 3.16 -8.63 10.09
N SER A 22 2.27 -9.10 10.97
CA SER A 22 2.46 -10.37 11.70
C SER A 22 2.51 -11.60 10.78
N THR A 23 1.75 -11.55 9.67
CA THR A 23 1.70 -12.65 8.69
C THR A 23 2.77 -12.55 7.59
N PHE A 24 3.58 -11.49 7.56
CA PHE A 24 4.54 -11.24 6.48
C PHE A 24 5.48 -12.42 6.21
N TYR A 25 5.99 -13.07 7.26
CA TYR A 25 6.85 -14.24 7.14
C TYR A 25 6.12 -15.52 6.73
N MET A 26 4.78 -15.56 6.85
CA MET A 26 3.97 -16.70 6.41
C MET A 26 3.72 -16.67 4.90
N VAL A 27 3.89 -15.51 4.28
CA VAL A 27 3.82 -15.32 2.83
C VAL A 27 5.07 -15.90 2.17
N SER A 28 4.96 -16.53 1.00
CA SER A 28 6.12 -17.11 0.30
C SER A 28 7.11 -16.04 -0.17
N ASP A 29 8.39 -16.40 -0.29
CA ASP A 29 9.43 -15.48 -0.73
C ASP A 29 9.12 -14.85 -2.10
N GLN A 30 8.52 -15.62 -3.01
CA GLN A 30 8.12 -15.14 -4.34
C GLN A 30 7.10 -13.99 -4.28
N ILE A 31 6.15 -14.07 -3.34
CA ILE A 31 5.17 -12.99 -3.15
C ILE A 31 5.86 -11.79 -2.48
N ARG A 32 6.75 -12.02 -1.50
CA ARG A 32 7.48 -10.92 -0.84
C ARG A 32 8.34 -10.12 -1.83
N LEU A 33 8.92 -10.76 -2.84
CA LEU A 33 9.68 -10.08 -3.90
C LEU A 33 8.84 -9.09 -4.72
N VAL A 34 7.54 -9.35 -4.89
CA VAL A 34 6.65 -8.50 -5.69
C VAL A 34 5.82 -7.52 -4.86
N LEU A 35 5.80 -7.66 -3.53
CA LEU A 35 5.11 -6.74 -2.62
C LEU A 35 5.51 -5.26 -2.81
N PRO A 36 6.80 -4.90 -3.03
CA PRO A 36 7.19 -3.51 -3.25
C PRO A 36 6.50 -2.88 -4.46
N ASP A 37 6.56 -3.57 -5.59
CA ASP A 37 5.93 -3.12 -6.84
C ASP A 37 4.41 -3.09 -6.71
N LEU A 38 3.83 -4.07 -6.01
CA LEU A 38 2.39 -4.10 -5.72
C LEU A 38 1.94 -2.88 -4.89
N CYS A 39 2.68 -2.52 -3.85
CA CYS A 39 2.37 -1.34 -3.03
C CYS A 39 2.37 -0.06 -3.87
N VAL A 40 3.38 0.10 -4.74
CA VAL A 40 3.46 1.25 -5.66
C VAL A 40 2.32 1.24 -6.68
N ALA A 41 2.02 0.10 -7.28
CA ALA A 41 0.94 -0.03 -8.25
C ALA A 41 -0.40 0.37 -7.63
N VAL A 42 -0.68 -0.08 -6.40
CA VAL A 42 -1.92 0.28 -5.70
C VAL A 42 -1.94 1.75 -5.31
N MET A 43 -0.83 2.32 -4.80
CA MET A 43 -0.75 3.75 -4.50
C MET A 43 -1.00 4.63 -5.74
N LYS A 44 -0.48 4.24 -6.91
CA LYS A 44 -0.75 4.93 -8.18
C LYS A 44 -2.22 4.86 -8.57
N LEU A 45 -2.86 3.69 -8.44
CA LEU A 45 -4.30 3.53 -8.71
C LEU A 45 -5.16 4.40 -7.79
N LEU A 46 -4.81 4.48 -6.50
CA LEU A 46 -5.49 5.36 -5.54
C LEU A 46 -5.32 6.84 -5.94
N ALA A 47 -4.13 7.24 -6.38
CA ALA A 47 -3.85 8.62 -6.78
C ALA A 47 -4.61 8.99 -8.07
N GLU A 48 -4.63 8.10 -9.05
CA GLU A 48 -5.42 8.26 -10.27
C GLU A 48 -6.93 8.31 -9.98
N GLU A 49 -7.41 7.54 -8.99
CA GLU A 49 -8.82 7.58 -8.59
C GLU A 49 -9.18 8.90 -7.90
N LEU A 50 -8.27 9.41 -7.07
CA LEU A 50 -8.41 10.73 -6.44
C LEU A 50 -8.38 11.87 -7.47
N ASP A 51 -7.50 11.78 -8.47
CA ASP A 51 -7.42 12.76 -9.57
C ASP A 51 -8.73 12.79 -10.38
N ARG A 52 -9.31 11.62 -10.67
CA ARG A 52 -10.61 11.52 -11.35
C ARG A 52 -11.79 11.97 -10.50
N ASN A 53 -11.73 11.75 -9.18
CA ASN A 53 -12.80 12.09 -8.25
C ASN A 53 -12.23 12.66 -6.93
N PRO A 54 -11.98 13.97 -6.86
CA PRO A 54 -11.42 14.60 -5.66
C PRO A 54 -12.30 14.43 -4.40
N ALA A 55 -13.61 14.23 -4.56
CA ALA A 55 -14.53 14.01 -3.44
C ALA A 55 -14.32 12.65 -2.74
N ALA A 56 -13.65 11.69 -3.39
CA ALA A 56 -13.31 10.40 -2.78
C ALA A 56 -12.09 10.45 -1.84
N SER A 57 -11.49 11.63 -1.63
CA SER A 57 -10.29 11.80 -0.78
C SER A 57 -10.43 11.14 0.59
N ASP A 58 -11.55 11.38 1.28
CA ASP A 58 -11.78 10.85 2.63
C ASP A 58 -11.92 9.32 2.66
N GLU A 59 -12.37 8.72 1.56
CA GLU A 59 -12.49 7.26 1.42
C GLU A 59 -11.17 6.60 1.04
N LEU A 60 -10.34 7.26 0.23
CA LEU A 60 -9.08 6.69 -0.29
C LEU A 60 -7.88 6.91 0.64
N ARG A 61 -7.88 8.01 1.40
CA ARG A 61 -6.79 8.37 2.33
C ARG A 61 -6.49 7.27 3.37
N PRO A 62 -7.48 6.58 3.98
CA PRO A 62 -7.20 5.46 4.88
C PRO A 62 -6.42 4.32 4.21
N SER A 63 -6.74 3.99 2.95
CA SER A 63 -6.03 2.94 2.21
C SER A 63 -4.58 3.33 1.89
N ALA A 64 -4.34 4.56 1.46
CA ALA A 64 -2.98 5.06 1.25
C ALA A 64 -2.17 5.02 2.56
N LYS A 65 -2.77 5.47 3.67
CA LYS A 65 -2.15 5.42 5.00
C LYS A 65 -1.82 4.00 5.44
N ALA A 66 -2.70 3.03 5.19
CA ALA A 66 -2.47 1.63 5.52
C ALA A 66 -1.22 1.08 4.81
N ILE A 67 -1.06 1.39 3.51
CA ILE A 67 0.09 0.96 2.71
C ILE A 67 1.38 1.59 3.24
N ILE A 68 1.38 2.90 3.52
CA ILE A 68 2.55 3.61 4.06
C ILE A 68 3.00 3.01 5.39
N LEU A 69 2.06 2.80 6.31
CA LEU A 69 2.35 2.19 7.62
C LEU A 69 2.88 0.76 7.48
N TYR A 70 2.27 -0.03 6.60
CA TYR A 70 2.70 -1.40 6.34
C TYR A 70 4.15 -1.45 5.84
N VAL A 71 4.49 -0.64 4.83
CA VAL A 71 5.84 -0.58 4.27
C VAL A 71 6.87 -0.11 5.30
N ALA A 72 6.48 0.80 6.20
CA ALA A 72 7.36 1.25 7.28
C ALA A 72 7.59 0.20 8.38
N MET A 73 6.68 -0.77 8.55
CA MET A 73 6.70 -1.73 9.65
C MET A 73 7.21 -3.12 9.27
N ILE A 74 7.08 -3.53 8.02
CA ILE A 74 7.52 -4.87 7.61
C ILE A 74 9.05 -5.01 7.73
N PRO A 75 9.54 -6.16 8.20
CA PRO A 75 10.97 -6.43 8.35
C PRO A 75 11.62 -6.81 7.02
N TYR A 76 11.44 -5.98 6.00
CA TYR A 76 11.97 -6.16 4.65
C TYR A 76 12.30 -4.79 4.06
N ARG A 77 13.56 -4.64 3.61
CA ARG A 77 14.00 -3.39 2.99
C ARG A 77 13.55 -3.35 1.55
N PHE A 78 12.62 -2.43 1.27
CA PHE A 78 12.24 -2.10 -0.09
C PHE A 78 13.44 -1.51 -0.84
N PRO A 79 13.56 -1.73 -2.16
CA PRO A 79 14.52 -1.02 -2.98
C PRO A 79 14.34 0.50 -2.82
N SER A 80 15.45 1.25 -2.76
CA SER A 80 15.42 2.69 -2.47
C SER A 80 14.47 3.48 -3.39
N GLN A 81 14.45 3.14 -4.68
CA GLN A 81 13.56 3.74 -5.67
C GLN A 81 12.06 3.54 -5.34
N ILE A 82 11.69 2.40 -4.76
CA ILE A 82 10.30 2.12 -4.36
C ILE A 82 9.92 2.98 -3.16
N SER A 83 10.78 3.06 -2.14
CA SER A 83 10.54 3.89 -0.97
C SER A 83 10.37 5.37 -1.35
N THR A 84 11.19 5.88 -2.27
CA THR A 84 11.05 7.25 -2.80
C THR A 84 9.73 7.45 -3.54
N GLN A 85 9.30 6.49 -4.38
CA GLN A 85 8.01 6.57 -5.07
C GLN A 85 6.84 6.58 -4.09
N ILE A 86 6.87 5.74 -3.06
CA ILE A 86 5.81 5.70 -2.04
C ILE A 86 5.73 7.02 -1.28
N LEU A 87 6.88 7.60 -0.90
CA LEU A 87 6.93 8.90 -0.24
C LEU A 87 6.43 10.03 -1.14
N HIS A 88 6.75 10.01 -2.43
CA HIS A 88 6.22 10.99 -3.36
C HIS A 88 4.70 10.84 -3.54
N LEU A 89 4.20 9.61 -3.62
CA LEU A 89 2.76 9.37 -3.72
C LEU A 89 2.03 9.73 -2.43
N SER A 90 2.66 9.62 -1.25
CA SER A 90 2.02 9.97 0.02
C SER A 90 1.66 11.45 0.12
N THR A 91 2.44 12.36 -0.48
CA THR A 91 2.14 13.80 -0.46
C THR A 91 0.86 14.17 -1.21
N ILE A 92 0.34 13.26 -2.05
CA ILE A 92 -0.93 13.44 -2.76
C ILE A 92 -2.13 13.24 -1.83
N PHE A 93 -1.95 12.48 -0.74
CA PHE A 93 -3.00 12.11 0.19
C PHE A 93 -2.97 12.90 1.51
N GLU A 94 -2.04 13.85 1.64
CA GLU A 94 -1.97 14.79 2.78
C GLU A 94 -3.18 15.74 2.82
#